data_AF-B4D5P2-F1
#
_entry.id   AF-B4D5P2-F1
#
_cell.length_a   1.000
_cell.length_b   1.000
_cell.length_c   1.000
_cell.angle_alpha   90.00
_cell.angle_beta   90.00
_cell.angle_gamma   90.00
#
_symmetry.space_group_name_H-M   'P 1'
#
loop_
_entity.id
_entity.type
_entity.pdbx_description
1 polymer ?
#
loop_
_entity_poly.entity_id
_entity_poly.type
_entity_poly.pdbx_seq_one_letter_code
_entity_poly.pdbx_strand_id
1 'polypeptide(L)'
;MDPPCNCAQCRAWDVSGSSVSLSNRYARFWLALQAEGRKHDPEATVFGLAYAGYSEPPEGVQLNDHIIVGIVPPYYFPLEEKDREAFRKLWDGWAKTGARLFLRPNYFLGGYCMPYIFSREFGEEFQYARAHGMVATDFDSLTGMWGTQSPNLYLLGRLQEQPEMKIDAILDEFYSSFGPAANQVRAYFAHWEQVTRKMNAEFLATHKGGWAAMSREGDVIFTPEAFAEGHRLLEEAARAAAGSEEVTKRVEFLATWLTHAELCMKTLTAYHALQASPKDPALKAALAETKQTLDRYRAEHASAFEAANMAVLRRLEMWSGWRKTFEIKEP
;
A
#
# COMPACT_ATOMS: atom_id res chain seq x y z
N MET A 1 2.49 8.60 -24.75
CA MET A 1 3.31 7.68 -25.56
C MET A 1 2.32 6.74 -26.23
N ASP A 2 2.24 6.72 -27.56
CA ASP A 2 1.39 5.75 -28.23
C ASP A 2 1.88 4.33 -27.88
N PRO A 3 0.98 3.37 -27.59
CA PRO A 3 1.42 2.02 -27.28
C PRO A 3 2.22 1.45 -28.46
N PRO A 4 3.29 0.69 -28.23
CA PRO A 4 3.99 0.02 -29.33
C PRO A 4 3.05 -0.92 -30.10
N CYS A 5 3.44 -1.30 -31.32
CA CYS A 5 2.71 -2.27 -32.15
C CYS A 5 1.28 -1.84 -32.56
N ASN A 6 1.15 -0.71 -33.28
CA ASN A 6 -0.14 -0.14 -33.71
C ASN A 6 -0.55 -0.41 -35.18
N CYS A 7 0.12 -1.32 -35.88
CA CYS A 7 -0.28 -1.68 -37.24
C CYS A 7 -1.64 -2.40 -37.24
N ALA A 8 -2.29 -2.49 -38.41
CA ALA A 8 -3.61 -3.12 -38.55
C ALA A 8 -3.64 -4.57 -38.05
N GLN A 9 -2.55 -5.33 -38.26
CA GLN A 9 -2.45 -6.72 -37.78
C GLN A 9 -2.42 -6.81 -36.26
N CYS A 10 -1.65 -5.96 -35.59
CA CYS A 10 -1.59 -5.95 -34.13
C CYS A 10 -2.92 -5.49 -33.52
N ARG A 11 -3.57 -4.48 -34.11
CA ARG A 11 -4.91 -4.01 -33.70
C ARG A 11 -5.98 -5.09 -33.87
N ALA A 12 -5.84 -5.98 -34.85
CA ALA A 12 -6.77 -7.08 -35.05
C ALA A 12 -6.72 -8.14 -33.93
N TRP A 13 -5.72 -8.10 -33.05
CA TRP A 13 -5.65 -8.98 -31.87
C TRP A 13 -6.26 -8.38 -30.62
N ASP A 14 -6.63 -7.10 -30.65
CA ASP A 14 -7.24 -6.45 -29.50
C ASP A 14 -8.57 -7.10 -29.15
N VAL A 15 -8.79 -7.30 -27.85
CA VAL A 15 -10.09 -7.73 -27.35
C VAL A 15 -10.95 -6.48 -27.13
N SER A 16 -12.12 -6.46 -27.77
CA SER A 16 -13.11 -5.38 -27.60
C SER A 16 -13.81 -5.49 -26.25
N GLY A 17 -13.79 -4.42 -25.46
CA GLY A 17 -14.52 -4.27 -24.20
C GLY A 17 -14.88 -2.80 -23.94
N SER A 18 -15.11 -2.41 -22.69
CA SER A 18 -15.30 -1.00 -22.29
C SER A 18 -14.04 -0.15 -22.51
N SER A 19 -12.87 -0.79 -22.54
CA SER A 19 -11.59 -0.26 -23.03
C SER A 19 -10.91 -1.33 -23.90
N VAL A 20 -9.98 -0.91 -24.77
CA VAL A 20 -9.20 -1.82 -25.62
C VAL A 20 -8.15 -2.53 -24.76
N SER A 21 -8.24 -3.86 -24.67
CA SER A 21 -7.21 -4.68 -24.00
C SER A 21 -6.08 -5.03 -24.97
N LEU A 22 -4.85 -4.77 -24.55
CA LEU A 22 -3.62 -5.06 -25.29
C LEU A 22 -3.02 -6.44 -24.96
N SER A 23 -3.65 -7.22 -24.08
CA SER A 23 -3.08 -8.45 -23.53
C SER A 23 -2.68 -9.48 -24.59
N ASN A 24 -3.50 -9.63 -25.64
CA ASN A 24 -3.17 -10.52 -26.75
C ASN A 24 -1.91 -10.09 -27.51
N ARG A 25 -1.70 -8.78 -27.67
CA ARG A 25 -0.50 -8.25 -28.32
C ARG A 25 0.73 -8.55 -27.49
N TYR A 26 0.67 -8.29 -26.18
CA TYR A 26 1.78 -8.52 -25.26
C TYR A 26 2.10 -10.02 -25.12
N ALA A 27 1.08 -10.88 -24.98
CA ALA A 27 1.27 -12.33 -24.92
C ALA A 27 1.98 -12.88 -26.16
N ARG A 28 1.57 -12.46 -27.36
CA ARG A 28 2.23 -12.85 -28.63
C ARG A 28 3.63 -12.28 -28.74
N PHE A 29 3.83 -11.03 -28.31
CA PHE A 29 5.15 -10.41 -28.28
C PHE A 29 6.11 -11.15 -27.35
N TRP A 30 5.66 -11.54 -26.15
CA TRP A 30 6.48 -12.30 -25.21
C TRP A 30 6.87 -13.67 -25.75
N LEU A 31 5.98 -14.38 -26.42
CA LEU A 31 6.30 -15.65 -27.09
C LEU A 31 7.33 -15.45 -28.21
N ALA A 32 7.16 -14.41 -29.03
CA ALA A 32 8.12 -14.09 -30.09
C ALA A 32 9.50 -13.73 -29.50
N LEU A 33 9.52 -12.93 -28.43
CA LEU A 33 10.74 -12.56 -27.73
C LEU A 33 11.44 -13.78 -27.11
N GLN A 34 10.69 -14.68 -26.50
CA GLN A 34 11.20 -15.94 -25.97
C GLN A 34 11.81 -16.79 -27.10
N ALA A 35 11.11 -16.94 -28.23
CA ALA A 35 11.62 -17.71 -29.37
C ALA A 35 12.93 -17.15 -29.93
N GLU A 36 13.10 -15.82 -29.96
CA GLU A 36 14.37 -15.19 -30.31
C GLU A 36 15.46 -15.46 -29.27
N GLY A 37 15.13 -15.32 -27.98
CA GLY A 37 16.06 -15.66 -26.88
C GLY A 37 16.56 -17.10 -26.95
N ARG A 38 15.68 -18.05 -27.30
CA ARG A 38 16.01 -19.48 -27.42
C ARG A 38 17.00 -19.84 -28.51
N LYS A 39 17.27 -18.93 -29.45
CA LYS A 39 18.36 -19.10 -30.42
C LYS A 39 19.74 -18.95 -29.78
N HIS A 40 19.82 -18.31 -28.62
CA HIS A 40 21.06 -18.05 -27.88
C HIS A 40 21.13 -18.86 -26.58
N ASP A 41 20.00 -19.04 -25.90
CA ASP A 41 19.90 -19.81 -24.66
C ASP A 41 18.60 -20.64 -24.68
N PRO A 42 18.66 -21.98 -24.78
CA PRO A 42 17.48 -22.85 -24.82
C PRO A 42 16.50 -22.65 -23.65
N GLU A 43 16.99 -22.18 -22.50
CA GLU A 43 16.23 -21.95 -21.27
C GLU A 43 15.70 -20.51 -21.12
N ALA A 44 15.93 -19.65 -22.12
CA ALA A 44 15.57 -18.23 -22.08
C ALA A 44 14.11 -18.01 -21.62
N THR A 45 13.95 -17.20 -20.57
CA THR A 45 12.66 -16.79 -20.02
C THR A 45 12.34 -15.33 -20.36
N VAL A 46 11.06 -14.99 -20.46
CA VAL A 46 10.60 -13.62 -20.61
C VAL A 46 9.78 -13.21 -19.40
N PHE A 47 10.16 -12.08 -18.79
CA PHE A 47 9.39 -11.43 -17.73
C PHE A 47 8.46 -10.37 -18.32
N GLY A 48 7.19 -10.45 -17.97
CA GLY A 48 6.15 -9.48 -18.31
C GLY A 48 5.37 -9.05 -17.07
N LEU A 49 4.60 -7.96 -17.20
CA LEU A 49 3.64 -7.55 -16.19
C LEU A 49 2.22 -7.67 -16.76
N ALA A 50 1.25 -7.98 -15.91
CA ALA A 50 -0.16 -7.79 -16.19
C ALA A 50 -0.55 -6.43 -15.58
N TYR A 51 -0.40 -5.34 -16.36
CA TYR A 51 -0.54 -3.98 -15.84
C TYR A 51 -1.17 -3.01 -16.85
N ALA A 52 -1.91 -2.04 -16.32
CA ALA A 52 -2.59 -0.99 -17.09
C ALA A 52 -3.45 -1.56 -18.25
N GLY A 53 -3.12 -1.21 -19.50
CA GLY A 53 -3.90 -1.60 -20.68
C GLY A 53 -3.82 -3.08 -21.06
N TYR A 54 -3.06 -3.88 -20.33
CA TYR A 54 -2.91 -5.33 -20.52
C TYR A 54 -2.92 -6.08 -19.18
N SER A 55 -3.69 -5.57 -18.21
CA SER A 55 -3.90 -6.26 -16.93
C SER A 55 -4.69 -7.55 -17.10
N GLU A 56 -5.78 -7.54 -17.85
CA GLU A 56 -6.62 -8.74 -18.03
C GLU A 56 -5.86 -9.87 -18.74
N PRO A 57 -6.15 -11.15 -18.47
CA PRO A 57 -5.55 -12.25 -19.20
C PRO A 57 -5.86 -12.18 -20.71
N PRO A 58 -4.96 -12.66 -21.59
CA PRO A 58 -5.22 -12.71 -23.02
C PRO A 58 -6.33 -13.72 -23.36
N GLU A 59 -7.05 -13.45 -24.43
CA GLU A 59 -8.06 -14.34 -25.00
C GLU A 59 -7.48 -15.11 -26.20
N GLY A 60 -7.55 -16.45 -26.14
CA GLY A 60 -7.14 -17.31 -27.25
C GLY A 60 -5.63 -17.34 -27.54
N VAL A 61 -4.79 -16.88 -26.59
CA VAL A 61 -3.32 -17.01 -26.65
C VAL A 61 -2.86 -17.88 -25.50
N GLN A 62 -2.32 -19.06 -25.82
CA GLN A 62 -1.67 -19.94 -24.85
C GLN A 62 -0.20 -19.53 -24.70
N LEU A 63 0.24 -19.29 -23.47
CA LEU A 63 1.63 -19.09 -23.09
C LEU A 63 2.29 -20.42 -22.67
N ASN A 64 3.53 -20.34 -22.21
CA ASN A 64 4.27 -21.46 -21.64
C ASN A 64 4.99 -21.02 -20.35
N ASP A 65 5.59 -21.96 -19.65
CA ASP A 65 6.22 -21.77 -18.33
C ASP A 65 7.55 -21.00 -18.36
N HIS A 66 8.13 -20.73 -19.54
CA HIS A 66 9.23 -19.78 -19.69
C HIS A 66 8.75 -18.32 -19.78
N ILE A 67 7.44 -18.08 -19.85
CA ILE A 67 6.86 -16.75 -19.68
C ILE A 67 6.48 -16.59 -18.21
N ILE A 68 7.03 -15.56 -17.57
CA ILE A 68 6.82 -15.25 -16.16
C ILE A 68 6.08 -13.91 -16.09
N VAL A 69 4.87 -13.91 -15.53
CA VAL A 69 3.99 -12.74 -15.50
C VAL A 69 3.80 -12.24 -14.07
N GLY A 70 4.12 -10.96 -13.86
CA GLY A 70 3.87 -10.25 -12.61
C GLY A 70 2.45 -9.71 -12.60
N ILE A 71 1.61 -10.24 -11.72
CA ILE A 71 0.24 -9.77 -11.57
C ILE A 71 0.27 -8.45 -10.79
N VAL A 72 -0.26 -7.37 -11.38
CA VAL A 72 -0.35 -6.04 -10.75
C VAL A 72 -1.82 -5.71 -10.50
N PRO A 73 -2.37 -6.04 -9.31
CA PRO A 73 -3.78 -5.81 -9.04
C PRO A 73 -4.09 -4.30 -8.96
N PRO A 74 -5.19 -3.83 -9.56
CA PRO A 74 -5.47 -2.40 -9.72
C PRO A 74 -6.18 -1.75 -8.52
N TYR A 75 -6.10 -2.35 -7.33
CA TYR A 75 -6.85 -1.93 -6.15
C TYR A 75 -5.97 -1.80 -4.90
N TYR A 76 -6.54 -1.21 -3.86
CA TYR A 76 -5.96 -1.03 -2.53
C TYR A 76 -6.98 -1.48 -1.50
N PHE A 77 -6.52 -1.82 -0.30
CA PHE A 77 -7.36 -2.22 0.82
C PHE A 77 -8.17 -1.05 1.40
N PRO A 78 -9.30 -1.29 2.09
CA PRO A 78 -9.95 -2.58 2.28
C PRO A 78 -10.55 -3.13 0.97
N LEU A 79 -10.68 -4.46 0.87
CA LEU A 79 -11.28 -5.11 -0.31
C LEU A 79 -12.74 -5.47 -0.07
N GLU A 80 -13.59 -5.17 -1.04
CA GLU A 80 -14.94 -5.76 -1.08
C GLU A 80 -14.92 -7.13 -1.77
N GLU A 81 -15.99 -7.91 -1.63
CA GLU A 81 -16.06 -9.25 -2.23
C GLU A 81 -15.82 -9.22 -3.74
N LYS A 82 -16.36 -8.21 -4.44
CA LYS A 82 -16.11 -8.00 -5.88
C LYS A 82 -14.63 -7.83 -6.22
N ASP A 83 -13.84 -7.21 -5.34
CA ASP A 83 -12.42 -6.95 -5.57
C ASP A 83 -11.63 -8.26 -5.37
N ARG A 84 -12.03 -9.06 -4.39
CA ARG A 84 -11.50 -10.42 -4.16
C ARG A 84 -11.82 -11.33 -5.33
N GLU A 85 -13.04 -11.32 -5.84
CA GLU A 85 -13.42 -12.07 -7.05
C GLU A 85 -12.63 -11.61 -8.27
N ALA A 86 -12.44 -10.30 -8.45
CA ALA A 86 -11.64 -9.74 -9.53
C ALA A 86 -10.18 -10.20 -9.46
N PHE A 87 -9.58 -10.24 -8.27
CA PHE A 87 -8.24 -10.79 -8.08
C PHE A 87 -8.13 -12.23 -8.54
N ARG A 88 -9.05 -13.09 -8.07
CA ARG A 88 -9.05 -14.52 -8.38
C ARG A 88 -9.22 -14.76 -9.87
N LYS A 89 -10.15 -14.03 -10.50
CA LYS A 89 -10.35 -14.07 -11.95
C LYS A 89 -9.08 -13.67 -12.71
N LEU A 90 -8.42 -12.60 -12.28
CA LEU A 90 -7.17 -12.13 -12.87
C LEU A 90 -6.06 -13.17 -12.74
N TRP A 91 -5.83 -13.67 -11.52
CA TRP A 91 -4.79 -14.66 -11.22
C TRP A 91 -5.03 -15.97 -11.98
N ASP A 92 -6.20 -16.57 -11.83
CA ASP A 92 -6.54 -17.85 -12.46
C ASP A 92 -6.57 -17.73 -13.98
N GLY A 93 -7.02 -16.59 -14.50
CA GLY A 93 -7.03 -16.30 -15.92
C GLY A 93 -5.62 -16.33 -16.53
N TRP A 94 -4.66 -15.67 -15.88
CA TRP A 94 -3.26 -15.71 -16.28
C TRP A 94 -2.64 -17.09 -16.08
N ALA A 95 -2.96 -17.77 -14.98
CA ALA A 95 -2.45 -19.12 -14.70
C ALA A 95 -2.87 -20.13 -15.79
N LYS A 96 -4.12 -20.03 -16.29
CA LYS A 96 -4.65 -20.87 -17.38
C LYS A 96 -3.89 -20.72 -18.70
N THR A 97 -3.22 -19.58 -18.91
CA THR A 97 -2.37 -19.40 -20.09
C THR A 97 -1.12 -20.29 -20.07
N GLY A 98 -0.76 -20.90 -18.93
CA GLY A 98 0.45 -21.70 -18.78
C GLY A 98 1.69 -20.90 -18.37
N ALA A 99 1.56 -19.57 -18.18
CA ALA A 99 2.63 -18.75 -17.60
C ALA A 99 2.87 -19.07 -16.13
N ARG A 100 4.11 -18.88 -15.67
CA ARG A 100 4.42 -18.82 -14.22
C ARG A 100 4.10 -17.44 -13.69
N LEU A 101 3.55 -17.36 -12.47
CA LEU A 101 3.06 -16.09 -11.93
C LEU A 101 3.84 -15.64 -10.69
N PHE A 102 4.07 -14.35 -10.58
CA PHE A 102 4.52 -13.71 -9.34
C PHE A 102 3.60 -12.57 -8.96
N LEU A 103 3.45 -12.31 -7.66
CA LEU A 103 2.62 -11.21 -7.17
C LEU A 103 3.45 -9.92 -7.18
N ARG A 104 3.01 -8.92 -7.96
CA ARG A 104 3.66 -7.59 -8.08
C ARG A 104 2.67 -6.47 -7.73
N PRO A 105 2.28 -6.31 -6.46
CA PRO A 105 1.26 -5.35 -6.11
C PRO A 105 1.85 -3.98 -5.73
N ASN A 106 0.99 -2.97 -5.70
CA ASN A 106 1.32 -1.63 -5.17
C ASN A 106 0.82 -1.43 -3.72
N TYR A 107 0.43 -2.50 -3.02
CA TYR A 107 -0.30 -2.42 -1.74
C TYR A 107 0.41 -1.55 -0.70
N PHE A 108 1.73 -1.71 -0.56
CA PHE A 108 2.55 -1.04 0.46
C PHE A 108 3.06 0.36 0.05
N LEU A 109 2.72 0.80 -1.16
CA LEU A 109 2.89 2.20 -1.58
C LEU A 109 1.78 3.09 -1.00
N GLY A 110 0.62 2.51 -0.67
CA GLY A 110 -0.51 3.20 -0.06
C GLY A 110 -0.30 3.50 1.42
N GLY A 111 -1.21 4.30 1.99
CA GLY A 111 -1.25 4.55 3.43
C GLY A 111 -0.63 5.87 3.89
N TYR A 112 0.15 6.55 3.06
CA TYR A 112 0.87 7.78 3.46
C TYR A 112 1.64 7.54 4.79
N CYS A 113 1.52 8.40 5.82
CA CYS A 113 2.01 8.11 7.17
C CYS A 113 0.92 7.59 8.11
N MET A 114 -0.26 7.24 7.61
CA MET A 114 -1.40 6.86 8.44
C MET A 114 -1.30 5.42 8.94
N PRO A 115 -1.96 5.09 10.06
CA PRO A 115 -2.15 3.72 10.52
C PRO A 115 -3.16 2.97 9.64
N TYR A 116 -2.75 2.73 8.40
CA TYR A 116 -3.50 2.02 7.38
C TYR A 116 -3.27 0.51 7.56
N ILE A 117 -4.20 -0.17 8.22
CA ILE A 117 -4.03 -1.56 8.65
C ILE A 117 -4.94 -2.46 7.82
N PHE A 118 -4.33 -3.41 7.12
CA PHE A 118 -5.00 -4.32 6.18
C PHE A 118 -4.41 -5.74 6.23
N SER A 119 -3.63 -6.06 7.26
CA SER A 119 -2.77 -7.24 7.30
C SER A 119 -3.52 -8.53 6.97
N ARG A 120 -4.72 -8.71 7.54
CA ARG A 120 -5.52 -9.93 7.34
C ARG A 120 -5.90 -10.14 5.88
N GLU A 121 -6.46 -9.11 5.25
CA GLU A 121 -6.90 -9.18 3.86
C GLU A 121 -5.71 -9.39 2.91
N PHE A 122 -4.59 -8.72 3.17
CA PHE A 122 -3.36 -8.96 2.43
C PHE A 122 -2.85 -10.40 2.58
N GLY A 123 -2.86 -10.95 3.80
CA GLY A 123 -2.46 -12.33 4.05
C GLY A 123 -3.32 -13.32 3.28
N GLU A 124 -4.63 -13.10 3.19
CA GLU A 124 -5.56 -13.95 2.44
C GLU A 124 -5.27 -13.93 0.94
N GLU A 125 -5.02 -12.74 0.35
CA GLU A 125 -4.65 -12.64 -1.06
C GLU A 125 -3.29 -13.28 -1.36
N PHE A 126 -2.30 -13.05 -0.48
CA PHE A 126 -0.97 -13.65 -0.60
C PHE A 126 -1.06 -15.18 -0.57
N GLN A 127 -1.82 -15.72 0.39
CA GLN A 127 -2.00 -17.17 0.53
C GLN A 127 -2.81 -17.77 -0.62
N TYR A 128 -3.79 -17.03 -1.16
CA TYR A 128 -4.46 -17.43 -2.39
C TYR A 128 -3.47 -17.56 -3.54
N ALA A 129 -2.69 -16.51 -3.81
CA ALA A 129 -1.68 -16.52 -4.86
C ALA A 129 -0.67 -17.67 -4.67
N ARG A 130 -0.20 -17.88 -3.43
CA ARG A 130 0.69 -19.00 -3.09
C ARG A 130 0.08 -20.36 -3.41
N ALA A 131 -1.15 -20.61 -2.96
CA ALA A 131 -1.86 -21.86 -3.20
C ALA A 131 -2.12 -22.11 -4.70
N HIS A 132 -2.11 -21.05 -5.51
CA HIS A 132 -2.35 -21.08 -6.96
C HIS A 132 -1.06 -20.86 -7.78
N GLY A 133 0.08 -21.31 -7.26
CA GLY A 133 1.31 -21.43 -8.05
C GLY A 133 2.19 -20.18 -8.12
N MET A 134 2.04 -19.23 -7.20
CA MET A 134 2.96 -18.08 -7.09
C MET A 134 4.40 -18.53 -6.88
N VAL A 135 5.28 -18.12 -7.79
CA VAL A 135 6.70 -18.50 -7.79
C VAL A 135 7.62 -17.47 -7.15
N ALA A 136 7.17 -16.21 -7.04
CA ALA A 136 7.91 -15.11 -6.44
C ALA A 136 6.96 -13.96 -6.06
N THR A 137 7.52 -12.90 -5.48
CA THR A 137 6.84 -11.62 -5.31
C THR A 137 7.78 -10.45 -5.58
N ASP A 138 7.23 -9.31 -5.99
CA ASP A 138 7.94 -8.03 -6.13
C ASP A 138 7.02 -6.91 -5.64
N PHE A 139 7.18 -6.49 -4.39
CA PHE A 139 6.35 -5.45 -3.80
C PHE A 139 6.87 -4.07 -4.18
N ASP A 140 6.05 -3.30 -4.89
CA ASP A 140 6.41 -1.95 -5.26
C ASP A 140 6.44 -1.04 -4.03
N SER A 141 7.57 -0.36 -3.86
CA SER A 141 7.74 0.76 -2.94
C SER A 141 7.31 0.47 -1.50
N LEU A 142 8.14 -0.29 -0.78
CA LEU A 142 8.07 -0.36 0.69
C LEU A 142 8.45 1.00 1.28
N THR A 143 7.46 1.76 1.77
CA THR A 143 7.65 3.16 2.23
C THR A 143 8.27 3.28 3.62
N GLY A 144 8.43 2.17 4.35
CA GLY A 144 9.11 2.13 5.64
C GLY A 144 8.33 2.75 6.80
N MET A 145 7.00 2.86 6.68
CA MET A 145 6.13 3.46 7.71
C MET A 145 5.88 2.49 8.89
N TRP A 146 6.95 1.94 9.47
CA TRP A 146 6.88 0.87 10.48
C TRP A 146 6.04 1.26 11.70
N GLY A 147 6.16 2.48 12.20
CA GLY A 147 5.43 2.88 13.41
C GLY A 147 3.93 3.02 13.24
N THR A 148 3.42 3.11 12.00
CA THR A 148 1.98 3.13 11.73
C THR A 148 1.47 1.89 10.99
N GLN A 149 2.33 1.14 10.30
CA GLN A 149 1.94 0.01 9.45
C GLN A 149 2.67 -1.31 9.79
N SER A 150 3.29 -1.41 10.96
CA SER A 150 4.09 -2.57 11.37
C SER A 150 3.40 -3.94 11.27
N PRO A 151 2.10 -4.12 11.61
CA PRO A 151 1.45 -5.42 11.44
C PRO A 151 1.44 -5.89 9.97
N ASN A 152 1.23 -4.97 9.02
CA ASN A 152 1.25 -5.31 7.59
C ASN A 152 2.66 -5.74 7.16
N LEU A 153 3.67 -4.96 7.57
CA LEU A 153 5.07 -5.18 7.19
C LEU A 153 5.65 -6.44 7.83
N TYR A 154 5.30 -6.71 9.08
CA TYR A 154 5.67 -7.95 9.77
C TYR A 154 5.03 -9.16 9.10
N LEU A 155 3.73 -9.09 8.80
CA LEU A 155 3.03 -10.18 8.09
C LEU A 155 3.66 -10.44 6.72
N LEU A 156 3.96 -9.39 5.95
CA LEU A 156 4.67 -9.51 4.67
C LEU A 156 5.99 -10.25 4.85
N GLY A 157 6.86 -9.78 5.74
CA GLY A 157 8.15 -10.42 5.97
C GLY A 157 8.02 -11.88 6.38
N ARG A 158 7.05 -12.19 7.24
CA ARG A 158 6.84 -13.56 7.72
C ARG A 158 6.30 -14.50 6.65
N LEU A 159 5.39 -14.02 5.80
CA LEU A 159 4.83 -14.81 4.69
C LEU A 159 5.83 -15.05 3.56
N GLN A 160 6.87 -14.23 3.40
CA GLN A 160 7.96 -14.52 2.46
C GLN A 160 8.75 -15.78 2.86
N GLU A 161 8.96 -15.96 4.17
CA GLU A 161 9.71 -17.09 4.71
C GLU A 161 8.82 -18.32 4.96
N GLN A 162 7.61 -18.10 5.48
CA GLN A 162 6.66 -19.14 5.88
C GLN A 162 5.27 -18.86 5.28
N PRO A 163 5.09 -19.06 3.97
CA PRO A 163 3.89 -18.62 3.26
C PRO A 163 2.60 -19.36 3.68
N GLU A 164 2.74 -20.53 4.30
CA GLU A 164 1.62 -21.35 4.80
C GLU A 164 1.28 -21.07 6.28
N MET A 165 2.06 -20.24 6.98
CA MET A 165 1.80 -19.92 8.38
C MET A 165 0.47 -19.19 8.50
N LYS A 166 -0.36 -19.58 9.46
CA LYS A 166 -1.68 -18.96 9.66
C LYS A 166 -1.51 -17.47 9.99
N ILE A 167 -2.28 -16.63 9.32
CA ILE A 167 -2.25 -15.16 9.48
C ILE A 167 -2.37 -14.75 10.96
N ASP A 168 -3.33 -15.33 11.69
CA ASP A 168 -3.49 -15.07 13.12
C ASP A 168 -2.28 -15.45 13.96
N ALA A 169 -1.61 -16.56 13.63
CA ALA A 169 -0.41 -16.97 14.35
C ALA A 169 0.75 -15.98 14.13
N ILE A 170 0.86 -15.40 12.93
CA ILE A 170 1.87 -14.36 12.65
C ILE A 170 1.56 -13.08 13.42
N LEU A 171 0.29 -12.65 13.45
CA LEU A 171 -0.12 -11.47 14.21
C LEU A 171 0.07 -11.69 15.71
N ASP A 172 -0.24 -12.89 16.23
CA ASP A 172 0.02 -13.27 17.61
C ASP A 172 1.52 -13.22 17.94
N GLU A 173 2.37 -13.74 17.04
CA GLU A 173 3.82 -13.65 17.14
C GLU A 173 4.27 -12.19 17.22
N PHE A 174 3.78 -11.32 16.33
CA PHE A 174 4.04 -9.88 16.36
C PHE A 174 3.64 -9.23 17.69
N TYR A 175 2.40 -9.43 18.14
CA TYR A 175 1.90 -8.81 19.37
C TYR A 175 2.62 -9.33 20.62
N SER A 176 3.05 -10.60 20.62
CA SER A 176 3.82 -11.18 21.73
C SER A 176 5.13 -10.43 22.01
N SER A 177 5.70 -9.77 21.00
CA SER A 177 6.89 -8.93 21.17
C SER A 177 6.62 -7.73 22.10
N PHE A 178 5.37 -7.32 22.32
CA PHE A 178 5.04 -6.26 23.27
C PHE A 178 4.85 -6.78 24.71
N GLY A 179 5.17 -8.06 24.99
CA GLY A 179 5.21 -8.62 26.33
C GLY A 179 3.92 -8.34 27.13
N PRO A 180 4.02 -7.75 28.34
CA PRO A 180 2.84 -7.40 29.14
C PRO A 180 1.82 -6.46 28.45
N ALA A 181 2.24 -5.69 27.45
CA ALA A 181 1.39 -4.76 26.69
C ALA A 181 0.75 -5.38 25.42
N ALA A 182 0.96 -6.68 25.16
CA ALA A 182 0.52 -7.34 23.93
C ALA A 182 -0.98 -7.15 23.63
N ASN A 183 -1.84 -7.26 24.65
CA ASN A 183 -3.29 -7.14 24.48
C ASN A 183 -3.70 -5.70 24.13
N GLN A 184 -3.06 -4.71 24.73
CA GLN A 184 -3.33 -3.30 24.51
C GLN A 184 -2.86 -2.88 23.11
N VAL A 185 -1.68 -3.34 22.68
CA VAL A 185 -1.17 -3.08 21.33
C VAL A 185 -2.02 -3.79 20.27
N ARG A 186 -2.52 -4.99 20.55
CA ARG A 186 -3.51 -5.65 19.68
C ARG A 186 -4.78 -4.81 19.56
N ALA A 187 -5.32 -4.29 20.67
CA ALA A 187 -6.50 -3.43 20.65
C ALA A 187 -6.25 -2.13 19.87
N TYR A 188 -5.06 -1.52 20.03
CA TYR A 188 -4.62 -0.36 19.26
C TYR A 188 -4.66 -0.61 17.73
N PHE A 189 -4.06 -1.69 17.24
CA PHE A 189 -4.08 -1.98 15.81
C PHE A 189 -5.45 -2.48 15.31
N ALA A 190 -6.24 -3.16 16.15
CA ALA A 190 -7.61 -3.52 15.81
C ALA A 190 -8.50 -2.27 15.62
N HIS A 191 -8.32 -1.23 16.43
CA HIS A 191 -8.98 0.07 16.23
C HIS A 191 -8.65 0.65 14.85
N TRP A 192 -7.38 0.69 14.47
CA TRP A 192 -6.96 1.22 13.17
C TRP A 192 -7.38 0.36 11.97
N GLU A 193 -7.48 -0.95 12.14
CA GLU A 193 -8.10 -1.83 11.15
C GLU A 193 -9.57 -1.44 10.92
N GLN A 194 -10.33 -1.15 11.98
CA GLN A 194 -11.72 -0.67 11.84
C GLN A 194 -11.82 0.72 11.22
N VAL A 195 -10.89 1.63 11.54
CA VAL A 195 -10.80 2.94 10.87
C VAL A 195 -10.53 2.77 9.38
N THR A 196 -9.58 1.91 9.02
CA THR A 196 -9.25 1.60 7.62
C THR A 196 -10.46 1.05 6.86
N ARG A 197 -11.26 0.18 7.49
CA ARG A 197 -12.49 -0.38 6.90
C ARG A 197 -13.58 0.64 6.58
N LYS A 198 -13.51 1.87 7.11
CA LYS A 198 -14.43 2.95 6.73
C LYS A 198 -14.21 3.43 5.29
N MET A 199 -13.09 3.08 4.65
CA MET A 199 -12.81 3.34 3.23
C MET A 199 -13.56 2.35 2.30
N ASN A 200 -14.86 2.19 2.53
CA ASN A 200 -15.73 1.30 1.76
C ASN A 200 -16.10 1.91 0.38
N ALA A 201 -16.93 1.22 -0.43
CA ALA A 201 -17.36 1.75 -1.73
C ALA A 201 -18.01 3.13 -1.70
N GLU A 202 -18.76 3.48 -0.64
CA GLU A 202 -19.37 4.81 -0.51
C GLU A 202 -18.30 5.91 -0.36
N PHE A 203 -17.30 5.65 0.48
CA PHE A 203 -16.15 6.53 0.61
C PHE A 203 -15.38 6.64 -0.72
N LEU A 204 -15.12 5.51 -1.39
CA LEU A 204 -14.36 5.48 -2.64
C LEU A 204 -15.13 6.06 -3.84
N ALA A 205 -16.46 6.10 -3.80
CA ALA A 205 -17.29 6.76 -4.81
C ALA A 205 -17.17 8.29 -4.75
N THR A 206 -16.88 8.83 -3.56
CA THR A 206 -16.79 10.27 -3.30
C THR A 206 -15.36 10.77 -3.26
N HIS A 207 -14.40 9.93 -2.86
CA HIS A 207 -12.99 10.27 -2.72
C HIS A 207 -12.15 9.44 -3.69
N LYS A 208 -11.27 10.09 -4.44
CA LYS A 208 -10.40 9.40 -5.40
C LYS A 208 -9.44 8.47 -4.67
N GLY A 209 -9.62 7.16 -4.88
CA GLY A 209 -8.73 6.12 -4.36
C GLY A 209 -7.32 6.13 -4.98
N GLY A 210 -6.58 5.06 -4.70
CA GLY A 210 -5.19 4.90 -5.12
C GLY A 210 -4.18 5.21 -4.01
N TRP A 211 -2.91 4.92 -4.25
CA TRP A 211 -1.85 4.98 -3.23
C TRP A 211 -1.69 6.35 -2.56
N ALA A 212 -1.95 7.45 -3.28
CA ALA A 212 -1.84 8.83 -2.78
C ALA A 212 -3.13 9.36 -2.12
N ALA A 213 -4.18 8.56 -1.97
CA ALA A 213 -5.48 9.04 -1.49
C ALA A 213 -5.39 9.65 -0.08
N MET A 214 -4.70 8.97 0.84
CA MET A 214 -4.65 9.40 2.25
C MET A 214 -3.86 10.68 2.50
N SER A 215 -2.95 11.07 1.60
CA SER A 215 -2.26 12.37 1.72
C SER A 215 -3.13 13.55 1.29
N ARG A 216 -4.25 13.27 0.59
CA ARG A 216 -5.19 14.26 0.07
C ARG A 216 -6.51 14.30 0.83
N GLU A 217 -7.04 13.16 1.24
CA GLU A 217 -8.39 13.05 1.83
C GLU A 217 -8.38 12.25 3.14
N GLY A 218 -7.20 12.00 3.71
CA GLY A 218 -7.04 11.15 4.89
C GLY A 218 -7.77 11.69 6.12
N ASP A 219 -7.92 13.01 6.24
CA ASP A 219 -8.56 13.67 7.38
C ASP A 219 -10.06 13.39 7.49
N VAL A 220 -10.69 12.89 6.43
CA VAL A 220 -12.08 12.42 6.44
C VAL A 220 -12.21 11.05 7.14
N ILE A 221 -11.18 10.21 7.06
CA ILE A 221 -11.17 8.85 7.64
C ILE A 221 -10.49 8.83 9.01
N PHE A 222 -9.33 9.48 9.10
CA PHE A 222 -8.49 9.54 10.29
C PHE A 222 -8.87 10.79 11.10
N THR A 223 -10.04 10.75 11.72
CA THR A 223 -10.64 11.89 12.43
C THR A 223 -9.97 12.14 13.80
N PRO A 224 -10.14 13.34 14.39
CA PRO A 224 -9.64 13.62 15.74
C PRO A 224 -10.10 12.61 16.79
N GLU A 225 -11.34 12.11 16.70
CA GLU A 225 -11.89 11.11 17.61
C GLU A 225 -11.18 9.76 17.44
N ALA A 226 -10.84 9.38 16.21
CA ALA A 226 -10.07 8.16 15.94
C ALA A 226 -8.65 8.27 16.53
N PHE A 227 -8.01 9.43 16.44
CA PHE A 227 -6.71 9.66 17.08
C PHE A 227 -6.79 9.68 18.60
N ALA A 228 -7.82 10.29 19.18
CA ALA A 228 -8.04 10.29 20.63
C ALA A 228 -8.14 8.87 21.19
N GLU A 229 -8.88 7.98 20.52
CA GLU A 229 -8.97 6.57 20.90
C GLU A 229 -7.62 5.83 20.73
N GLY A 230 -6.90 6.10 19.64
CA GLY A 230 -5.57 5.55 19.42
C GLY A 230 -4.58 5.93 20.53
N HIS A 231 -4.56 7.21 20.95
CA HIS A 231 -3.73 7.69 22.05
C HIS A 231 -4.11 7.03 23.37
N ARG A 232 -5.41 6.95 23.67
CA ARG A 232 -5.93 6.28 24.87
C ARG A 232 -5.46 4.82 24.96
N LEU A 233 -5.49 4.08 23.85
CA LEU A 233 -5.03 2.69 23.78
C LEU A 233 -3.51 2.56 23.97
N LEU A 234 -2.72 3.50 23.44
CA LEU A 234 -1.27 3.51 23.67
C LEU A 234 -0.89 3.92 25.09
N GLU A 235 -1.67 4.78 25.75
CA GLU A 235 -1.48 5.07 27.18
C GLU A 235 -1.75 3.83 28.05
N GLU A 236 -2.74 3.01 27.70
CA GLU A 236 -2.97 1.71 28.34
C GLU A 236 -1.80 0.76 28.12
N ALA A 237 -1.30 0.69 26.89
CA ALA A 237 -0.12 -0.10 26.56
C ALA A 237 1.12 0.37 27.35
N ALA A 238 1.31 1.68 27.51
CA ALA A 238 2.43 2.25 28.25
C ALA A 238 2.35 1.89 29.74
N ARG A 239 1.15 1.94 30.34
CA ARG A 239 0.93 1.46 31.72
C ARG A 239 1.23 -0.03 31.86
N ALA A 240 0.80 -0.85 30.90
CA ALA A 240 1.05 -2.29 30.91
C ALA A 240 2.54 -2.63 30.71
N ALA A 241 3.26 -1.83 29.93
CA ALA A 241 4.69 -1.97 29.68
C ALA A 241 5.56 -1.64 30.90
N ALA A 242 4.99 -1.02 31.96
CA ALA A 242 5.73 -0.60 33.13
C ALA A 242 6.53 -1.77 33.74
N GLY A 243 7.84 -1.59 33.86
CA GLY A 243 8.76 -2.62 34.37
C GLY A 243 9.50 -3.41 33.28
N SER A 244 9.23 -3.17 31.99
CA SER A 244 10.04 -3.69 30.89
C SER A 244 10.54 -2.56 29.99
N GLU A 245 11.80 -2.16 30.17
CA GLU A 245 12.42 -1.07 29.41
C GLU A 245 12.30 -1.27 27.89
N GLU A 246 12.50 -2.51 27.42
CA GLU A 246 12.39 -2.84 26.00
C GLU A 246 10.97 -2.68 25.46
N VAL A 247 9.95 -3.16 26.18
CA VAL A 247 8.55 -3.01 25.78
C VAL A 247 8.13 -1.55 25.85
N THR A 248 8.55 -0.81 26.88
CA THR A 248 8.30 0.63 26.99
C THR A 248 8.79 1.37 25.75
N LYS A 249 10.04 1.14 25.32
CA LYS A 249 10.58 1.75 24.09
C LYS A 249 9.78 1.42 22.84
N ARG A 250 9.28 0.17 22.72
CA ARG A 250 8.43 -0.24 21.58
C ARG A 250 7.09 0.50 21.58
N VAL A 251 6.47 0.69 22.74
CA VAL A 251 5.20 1.43 22.86
C VAL A 251 5.41 2.94 22.61
N GLU A 252 6.47 3.52 23.16
CA GLU A 252 6.84 4.93 22.93
C GLU A 252 7.12 5.21 21.45
N PHE A 253 7.74 4.26 20.76
CA PHE A 253 7.93 4.34 19.31
C PHE A 253 6.59 4.41 18.56
N LEU A 254 5.61 3.57 18.90
CA LEU A 254 4.27 3.66 18.31
C LEU A 254 3.59 5.00 18.61
N ALA A 255 3.71 5.50 19.84
CA ALA A 255 3.13 6.79 20.25
C ALA A 255 3.73 7.99 19.50
N THR A 256 5.04 7.93 19.25
CA THR A 256 5.75 8.95 18.45
C THR A 256 5.20 9.02 17.03
N TRP A 257 5.00 7.86 16.41
CA TRP A 257 4.46 7.75 15.07
C TRP A 257 2.97 8.12 14.99
N LEU A 258 2.18 7.78 16.00
CA LEU A 258 0.78 8.18 16.06
C LEU A 258 0.63 9.70 16.14
N THR A 259 1.44 10.35 16.98
CA THR A 259 1.45 11.82 17.11
C THR A 259 1.84 12.48 15.79
N HIS A 260 2.85 11.94 15.09
CA HIS A 260 3.22 12.43 13.75
C HIS A 260 2.09 12.30 12.73
N ALA A 261 1.40 11.16 12.70
CA ALA A 261 0.25 10.94 11.83
C ALA A 261 -0.88 11.94 12.14
N GLU A 262 -1.19 12.17 13.42
CA GLU A 262 -2.20 13.14 13.85
C GLU A 262 -1.85 14.56 13.41
N LEU A 263 -0.58 14.97 13.58
CA LEU A 263 -0.12 16.29 13.13
C LEU A 263 -0.24 16.45 11.61
N CYS A 264 0.03 15.39 10.83
CA CYS A 264 -0.18 15.41 9.39
C CYS A 264 -1.65 15.61 9.02
N MET A 265 -2.58 14.95 9.72
CA MET A 265 -4.01 15.14 9.48
C MET A 265 -4.49 16.53 9.92
N LYS A 266 -4.00 17.06 11.05
CA LYS A 266 -4.26 18.46 11.46
C LYS A 266 -3.81 19.46 10.40
N THR A 267 -2.64 19.25 9.79
CA THR A 267 -2.17 20.10 8.67
C THR A 267 -3.07 19.96 7.45
N LEU A 268 -3.51 18.75 7.11
CA LEU A 268 -4.41 18.51 5.98
C LEU A 268 -5.77 19.18 6.19
N THR A 269 -6.37 19.05 7.37
CA THR A 269 -7.63 19.72 7.74
C THR A 269 -7.49 21.24 7.66
N ALA A 270 -6.39 21.82 8.17
CA ALA A 270 -6.13 23.25 8.05
C ALA A 270 -6.00 23.70 6.58
N TYR A 271 -5.42 22.85 5.74
CA TYR A 271 -5.31 23.09 4.30
C TYR A 271 -6.69 23.07 3.62
N HIS A 272 -7.54 22.09 3.91
CA HIS A 272 -8.90 22.02 3.38
C HIS A 272 -9.75 23.23 3.81
N ALA A 273 -9.63 23.65 5.07
CA ALA A 273 -10.29 24.87 5.54
C ALA A 273 -9.85 26.11 4.74
N LEU A 274 -8.55 26.27 4.49
CA LEU A 274 -8.04 27.36 3.66
C LEU A 274 -8.50 27.23 2.19
N GLN A 275 -8.57 26.02 1.62
CA GLN A 275 -9.09 25.82 0.27
C GLN A 275 -10.56 26.26 0.13
N ALA A 276 -11.38 26.01 1.16
CA ALA A 276 -12.76 26.47 1.19
C ALA A 276 -12.87 28.00 1.28
N SER A 277 -11.90 28.66 1.93
CA SER A 277 -11.86 30.13 2.11
C SER A 277 -10.46 30.72 1.83
N PRO A 278 -10.00 30.78 0.55
CA PRO A 278 -8.59 31.05 0.21
C PRO A 278 -8.03 32.42 0.59
N LYS A 279 -8.92 33.39 0.86
CA LYS A 279 -8.55 34.77 1.19
C LYS A 279 -8.53 35.05 2.70
N ASP A 280 -8.89 34.07 3.53
CA ASP A 280 -8.94 34.24 4.98
C ASP A 280 -7.51 34.27 5.57
N PRO A 281 -7.06 35.39 6.14
CA PRO A 281 -5.72 35.50 6.72
C PRO A 281 -5.53 34.62 7.97
N ALA A 282 -6.60 34.35 8.74
CA ALA A 282 -6.54 33.53 9.93
C ALA A 282 -6.33 32.05 9.56
N LEU A 283 -7.05 31.55 8.55
CA LEU A 283 -6.85 30.17 8.05
C LEU A 283 -5.47 29.98 7.42
N LYS A 284 -4.94 31.01 6.75
CA LYS A 284 -3.57 30.98 6.23
C LYS A 284 -2.54 30.90 7.36
N ALA A 285 -2.74 31.65 8.44
CA ALA A 285 -1.87 31.59 9.61
C ALA A 285 -1.96 30.23 10.32
N ALA A 286 -3.16 29.68 10.48
CA ALA A 286 -3.37 28.35 11.07
C ALA A 286 -2.68 27.23 10.28
N LEU A 287 -2.75 27.26 8.94
CA LEU A 287 -2.01 26.30 8.11
C LEU A 287 -0.49 26.45 8.29
N ALA A 288 0.03 27.68 8.37
CA ALA A 288 1.46 27.89 8.60
C ALA A 288 1.92 27.36 9.98
N GLU A 289 1.11 27.56 11.02
CA GLU A 289 1.38 27.07 12.37
C GLU A 289 1.38 25.54 12.46
N THR A 290 0.40 24.87 11.86
CA THR A 290 0.34 23.40 11.85
C THR A 290 1.53 22.80 11.11
N LYS A 291 1.96 23.39 9.99
CA LYS A 291 3.19 22.98 9.28
C LYS A 291 4.43 23.15 10.16
N GLN A 292 4.58 24.29 10.83
CA GLN A 292 5.73 24.55 11.70
C GLN A 292 5.77 23.57 12.87
N THR A 293 4.62 23.24 13.44
CA THR A 293 4.49 22.25 14.51
C THR A 293 4.92 20.86 14.02
N LEU A 294 4.42 20.44 12.86
CA LEU A 294 4.80 19.16 12.24
C LEU A 294 6.30 19.08 11.95
N ASP A 295 6.89 20.13 11.39
CA ASP A 295 8.31 20.17 11.05
C ASP A 295 9.20 20.14 12.29
N ARG A 296 8.81 20.87 13.35
CA ARG A 296 9.49 20.83 14.64
C ARG A 296 9.42 19.44 15.26
N TYR A 297 8.24 18.83 15.26
CA TYR A 297 8.05 17.48 15.80
C TYR A 297 8.94 16.46 15.09
N ARG A 298 9.01 16.53 13.75
CA ARG A 298 9.90 15.66 12.94
C ARG A 298 11.38 15.88 13.26
N ALA A 299 11.80 17.12 13.48
CA ALA A 299 13.19 17.43 13.83
C ALA A 299 13.56 16.92 15.24
N GLU A 300 12.66 17.10 16.22
CA GLU A 300 12.86 16.64 17.61
C GLU A 300 12.90 15.11 17.73
N HIS A 301 12.22 14.39 16.83
CA HIS A 301 12.12 12.93 16.84
C HIS A 301 12.81 12.28 15.63
N ALA A 302 13.83 12.92 15.05
CA ALA A 302 14.46 12.46 13.81
C ALA A 302 14.93 11.00 13.87
N SER A 303 15.46 10.55 15.02
CA SER A 303 15.90 9.17 15.23
C SER A 303 14.78 8.13 15.09
N ALA A 304 13.55 8.48 15.47
CA ALA A 304 12.39 7.60 15.32
C ALA A 304 11.96 7.41 13.86
N PHE A 305 12.42 8.28 12.95
CA PHE A 305 12.10 8.27 11.53
C PHE A 305 13.26 7.83 10.63
N GLU A 306 14.43 7.47 11.18
CA GLU A 306 15.62 7.07 10.41
C GLU A 306 15.35 5.88 9.47
N ALA A 307 14.48 4.96 9.87
CA ALA A 307 14.10 3.78 9.08
C ALA A 307 12.98 4.05 8.06
N ALA A 308 12.49 5.29 7.94
CA ALA A 308 11.35 5.64 7.08
C ALA A 308 11.78 6.37 5.80
N ASN A 309 11.04 6.14 4.71
CA ASN A 309 11.27 6.89 3.46
C ASN A 309 10.62 8.27 3.53
N MET A 310 11.25 9.19 4.26
CA MET A 310 10.78 10.57 4.43
C MET A 310 10.75 11.36 3.12
N ALA A 311 11.50 10.93 2.09
CA ALA A 311 11.46 11.55 0.76
C ALA A 311 10.13 11.27 0.04
N VAL A 312 9.63 10.03 0.09
CA VAL A 312 8.30 9.69 -0.44
C VAL A 312 7.22 10.43 0.32
N LEU A 313 7.33 10.51 1.65
CA LEU A 313 6.40 11.26 2.48
C LEU A 313 6.31 12.72 2.00
N ARG A 314 7.42 13.45 1.99
CA ARG A 314 7.45 14.85 1.54
C ARG A 314 6.92 15.03 0.11
N ARG A 315 7.21 14.08 -0.79
CA ARG A 315 6.71 14.11 -2.17
C ARG A 315 5.19 13.97 -2.24
N LEU A 316 4.60 13.11 -1.42
CA LEU A 316 3.14 12.98 -1.27
C LEU A 316 2.51 14.29 -0.78
N GLU A 317 3.13 14.95 0.20
CA GLU A 317 2.67 16.26 0.72
C GLU A 317 2.69 17.35 -0.37
N MET A 318 3.73 17.36 -1.19
CA MET A 318 3.84 18.26 -2.34
C MET A 318 2.77 18.00 -3.39
N TRP A 319 2.58 16.73 -3.76
CA TRP A 319 1.56 16.32 -4.73
C TRP A 319 0.13 16.55 -4.22
N SER A 320 -0.06 16.53 -2.91
CA SER A 320 -1.32 16.90 -2.27
C SER A 320 -1.54 18.41 -2.20
N GLY A 321 -0.52 19.20 -2.53
CA GLY A 321 -0.62 20.64 -2.72
C GLY A 321 -0.50 21.48 -1.45
N TRP A 322 -0.55 20.85 -0.27
CA TRP A 322 -0.45 21.54 1.01
C TRP A 322 0.99 21.89 1.38
N ARG A 323 2.01 21.23 0.82
CA ARG A 323 3.42 21.64 0.94
C ARG A 323 4.00 22.11 -0.41
N LYS A 324 4.84 23.14 -0.39
CA LYS A 324 5.57 23.64 -1.58
C LYS A 324 7.03 23.22 -1.56
N THR A 325 7.67 23.12 -2.73
CA THR A 325 9.08 22.69 -2.86
C THR A 325 10.03 23.53 -2.01
N PHE A 326 9.86 24.86 -1.99
CA PHE A 326 10.72 25.78 -1.23
C PHE A 326 10.51 25.72 0.30
N GLU A 327 9.43 25.08 0.77
CA GLU A 327 9.17 24.87 2.20
C GLU A 327 9.92 23.65 2.74
N ILE A 328 10.51 22.83 1.86
CA ILE A 328 11.25 21.64 2.23
C ILE A 328 12.72 22.01 2.31
N LYS A 329 13.26 22.13 3.54
CA LYS A 329 14.71 22.20 3.75
C LYS A 329 15.31 20.82 3.41
N GLU A 330 16.35 20.78 2.58
CA GLU A 330 17.13 19.55 2.39
C GLU A 330 17.61 19.05 3.76
N PRO A 331 17.62 17.71 3.96
CA PRO A 331 17.92 17.10 5.26
C PRO A 331 19.29 17.53 5.81
#